data_AF-A0A0G8ASU3-F1
#
_entry.id   AF-A0A0G8ASU3-F1
#
_cell.length_a   1.000
_cell.length_b   1.000
_cell.length_c   1.000
_cell.angle_alpha   90.00
_cell.angle_beta   90.00
_cell.angle_gamma   90.00
#
_symmetry.space_group_name_H-M   'P 1'
#
loop_
_entity.id
_entity.type
_entity.pdbx_description
1 polymer ?
#
loop_
_entity_poly.entity_id
_entity_poly.type
_entity_poly.pdbx_seq_one_letter_code
_entity_poly.pdbx_strand_id
1 'polypeptide(L)'
;MQREFIGRCVYCRKSDLDQEPGAFHVEHYRPQKHFPNLATTYNNLFYACSTCNIFKADYWNQRVEARIPNPCDDVMSQHLAFRDHIIEEQSQRGLIAIEQLRLNNDNSTGYRQRLHQDVLRLIDAVIELKNKKRTSSNCG
;
A
#
# COMPACT_ATOMS: atom_id res chain seq x y z
N MET A 1 -2.93 14.68 -1.92
CA MET A 1 -2.39 13.56 -1.12
C MET A 1 -3.42 12.50 -0.72
N GLN A 2 -4.09 12.53 0.46
CA GLN A 2 -4.97 11.42 0.90
C GLN A 2 -6.06 11.01 -0.13
N ARG A 3 -6.73 12.00 -0.75
CA ARG A 3 -7.72 11.74 -1.81
C ARG A 3 -7.11 11.11 -3.06
N GLU A 4 -5.93 11.55 -3.46
CA GLU A 4 -5.22 11.04 -4.65
C GLU A 4 -4.73 9.60 -4.45
N PHE A 5 -4.40 9.24 -3.21
CA PHE A 5 -4.05 7.86 -2.84
C PHE A 5 -5.25 7.03 -2.39
N ILE A 6 -6.47 7.58 -2.44
CA ILE A 6 -7.73 6.91 -2.07
C ILE A 6 -7.66 6.34 -0.64
N GLY A 7 -7.13 7.15 0.29
CA GLY A 7 -6.97 6.74 1.69
C GLY A 7 -6.01 5.57 1.91
N ARG A 8 -5.12 5.28 0.95
CA ARG A 8 -4.17 4.15 1.06
C ARG A 8 -2.74 4.63 1.18
N CYS A 9 -1.92 3.86 1.88
CA CYS A 9 -0.49 4.10 1.94
C CYS A 9 0.10 4.01 0.53
N VAL A 10 0.89 5.02 0.15
CA VAL A 10 1.57 5.08 -1.15
C VAL A 10 2.38 3.81 -1.47
N TYR A 11 2.98 3.19 -0.44
CA TYR A 11 3.86 2.04 -0.60
C TYR A 11 3.13 0.70 -0.43
N CYS A 12 2.61 0.44 0.78
CA CYS A 12 2.04 -0.87 1.12
C CYS A 12 0.55 -1.01 0.80
N ARG A 13 -0.10 0.05 0.34
CA ARG A 13 -1.52 0.11 -0.06
C ARG A 13 -2.55 -0.23 1.05
N LYS A 14 -2.12 -0.35 2.31
CA LYS A 14 -3.00 -0.44 3.48
C LYS A 14 -3.93 0.77 3.52
N SER A 15 -5.21 0.52 3.82
CA SER A 15 -6.23 1.56 3.99
C SER A 15 -6.03 2.29 5.31
N ASP A 16 -6.31 3.59 5.36
CA ASP A 16 -6.38 4.36 6.60
C ASP A 16 -7.70 4.12 7.37
N LEU A 17 -8.73 3.60 6.70
CA LEU A 17 -10.02 3.25 7.32
C LEU A 17 -9.91 2.15 8.37
N ASP A 18 -8.95 1.24 8.22
CA ASP A 18 -8.78 0.08 9.10
C ASP A 18 -7.72 0.34 10.19
N GLN A 19 -7.31 1.60 10.39
CA GLN A 19 -6.17 1.96 11.24
C GLN A 19 -6.56 3.03 12.25
N GLU A 20 -5.83 3.06 13.37
CA GLU A 20 -6.05 4.04 14.42
C GLU A 20 -5.82 5.49 13.92
N PRO A 21 -6.55 6.47 14.46
CA PRO A 21 -6.30 7.88 14.17
C PRO A 21 -4.82 8.23 14.37
N GLY A 22 -4.22 8.88 13.37
CA GLY A 22 -2.79 9.25 13.41
C GLY A 22 -1.82 8.15 12.95
N ALA A 23 -2.30 6.98 12.50
CA ALA A 23 -1.46 5.94 11.89
C ALA A 23 -0.91 6.30 10.49
N PHE A 24 -1.25 7.48 9.97
CA PHE A 24 -0.82 7.99 8.68
C PHE A 24 -0.25 9.39 8.81
N HIS A 25 0.79 9.65 8.03
CA HIS A 25 1.52 10.91 8.05
C HIS A 25 1.88 11.36 6.64
N VAL A 26 2.26 12.64 6.55
CA VAL A 26 3.01 13.15 5.41
C VAL A 26 4.41 12.55 5.47
N GLU A 27 4.82 11.92 4.38
CA GLU A 27 6.12 11.28 4.18
C GLU A 27 6.90 12.06 3.13
N HIS A 28 8.22 12.21 3.29
CA HIS A 28 9.06 12.91 2.32
C HIS A 28 9.86 11.93 1.47
N TYR A 29 9.52 11.81 0.17
CA TYR A 29 10.21 10.88 -0.73
C TYR A 29 11.73 11.05 -0.70
N ARG A 30 12.19 12.29 -0.92
CA ARG A 30 13.53 12.75 -0.59
C ARG A 30 13.52 13.20 0.88
N PRO A 31 14.28 12.53 1.77
CA PRO A 31 14.22 12.81 3.19
C PRO A 31 14.54 14.26 3.53
N GLN A 32 13.70 14.90 4.36
CA GLN A 32 13.89 16.29 4.78
C GLN A 32 15.26 16.54 5.42
N LYS A 33 15.84 15.54 6.11
CA LYS A 33 17.18 15.60 6.70
C LYS A 33 18.28 15.93 5.67
N HIS A 34 18.13 15.43 4.44
CA HIS A 34 19.10 15.62 3.36
C HIS A 34 18.66 16.70 2.37
N PHE A 35 17.35 16.95 2.28
CA PHE A 35 16.74 17.86 1.30
C PHE A 35 15.75 18.82 1.98
N PRO A 36 16.21 19.68 2.90
CA PRO A 36 15.33 20.58 3.65
C PRO A 36 14.59 21.58 2.75
N ASN A 37 15.18 21.93 1.61
CA ASN A 37 14.56 22.79 0.59
C ASN A 37 13.36 22.12 -0.12
N LEU A 38 13.19 20.81 0.01
CA LEU A 38 12.08 20.04 -0.57
C LEU A 38 10.99 19.71 0.45
N ALA A 39 11.06 20.25 1.67
CA ALA A 39 10.16 19.92 2.78
C ALA A 39 8.68 20.24 2.51
N THR A 40 8.40 21.18 1.61
CA THR A 40 7.04 21.61 1.24
C THR A 40 6.77 21.43 -0.26
N THR A 41 7.67 20.79 -1.00
CA THR A 41 7.49 20.52 -2.43
C THR A 41 6.46 19.42 -2.61
N TYR A 42 5.33 19.72 -3.25
CA TYR A 42 4.20 18.79 -3.38
C TYR A 42 4.58 17.40 -3.89
N ASN A 43 5.36 17.32 -4.98
CA ASN A 43 5.81 16.05 -5.57
C ASN A 43 6.84 15.29 -4.71
N ASN A 44 7.22 15.85 -3.57
CA ASN A 44 8.08 15.22 -2.57
C ASN A 44 7.30 14.79 -1.31
N LEU A 45 6.01 15.12 -1.19
CA LEU A 45 5.18 14.77 -0.07
C LEU A 45 4.32 13.57 -0.46
N PHE A 46 4.29 12.51 0.33
CA PHE A 46 3.44 11.33 0.14
C PHE A 46 2.53 11.06 1.34
N TYR A 47 1.43 10.35 1.08
CA TYR A 47 0.55 9.85 2.13
C TYR A 47 0.95 8.41 2.48
N ALA A 48 1.57 8.21 3.65
CA ALA A 48 2.09 6.91 4.05
C ALA A 48 1.68 6.53 5.47
N CYS A 49 1.54 5.24 5.72
CA CYS A 49 1.35 4.75 7.08
C CYS A 49 2.64 4.91 7.90
N SER A 50 2.50 5.02 9.23
CA SER A 50 3.63 5.21 10.14
C SER A 50 4.68 4.12 9.98
N THR A 51 4.27 2.87 9.75
CA THR A 51 5.20 1.74 9.55
C THR A 51 6.11 1.96 8.35
N CYS A 52 5.56 2.28 7.17
CA CYS A 52 6.38 2.49 5.98
C CYS A 52 7.22 3.76 6.09
N ASN A 53 6.68 4.82 6.70
CA ASN A 53 7.42 6.06 6.95
C ASN A 53 8.65 5.78 7.85
N ILE A 54 8.47 5.02 8.94
CA ILE A 54 9.56 4.63 9.85
C ILE A 54 10.59 3.74 9.17
N PHE A 55 10.17 2.74 8.39
CA PHE A 55 11.12 1.86 7.71
C PHE A 55 11.88 2.55 6.58
N LYS A 56 11.26 3.51 5.90
CA LYS A 56 11.97 4.36 4.95
C LYS A 56 12.95 5.28 5.67
N ALA A 57 12.53 5.94 6.75
CA ALA A 57 13.31 6.91 7.50
C ALA A 57 14.02 7.92 6.56
N ASP A 58 15.33 8.06 6.72
CA ASP A 58 16.20 8.90 5.88
C ASP A 58 16.85 8.15 4.71
N TYR A 59 16.34 6.98 4.34
CA TYR A 59 16.85 6.23 3.20
C TYR A 59 16.83 7.06 1.92
N TRP A 60 18.02 7.23 1.34
CA TRP A 60 18.23 7.86 0.05
C TRP A 60 19.49 7.32 -0.59
N ASN A 61 19.45 7.05 -1.89
CA ASN A 61 20.62 6.60 -2.65
C ASN A 61 20.90 7.56 -3.82
N GLN A 62 22.17 7.82 -4.13
CA GLN A 62 22.53 8.65 -5.29
C GLN A 62 22.22 7.94 -6.62
N ARG A 63 22.30 6.60 -6.65
CA ARG A 63 21.98 5.75 -7.79
C ARG A 63 20.47 5.52 -7.88
N VAL A 64 19.84 5.82 -9.01
CA VAL A 64 18.37 5.77 -9.21
C VAL A 64 17.86 4.33 -9.08
N GLU A 65 18.61 3.37 -9.61
CA GLU A 65 18.34 1.93 -9.57
C GLU A 65 18.32 1.35 -8.14
N ALA A 66 18.91 2.07 -7.18
CA ALA A 66 18.92 1.73 -5.77
C ALA A 66 17.97 2.63 -4.96
N ARG A 67 16.98 3.26 -5.59
CA ARG A 67 15.93 4.02 -4.90
C ARG A 67 14.61 3.27 -4.91
N ILE A 68 13.82 3.48 -3.87
CA ILE A 68 12.40 3.13 -3.84
C ILE A 68 11.71 3.84 -5.02
N PRO A 69 10.85 3.17 -5.80
CA PRO A 69 10.06 3.80 -6.86
C PRO A 69 9.24 4.98 -6.34
N ASN A 70 9.19 6.05 -7.12
CA ASN A 70 8.43 7.25 -6.87
C ASN A 70 7.13 7.18 -7.70
N PRO A 71 5.92 7.15 -7.10
CA PRO A 71 4.68 7.13 -7.86
C PRO A 71 4.44 8.37 -8.74
N CYS A 72 5.15 9.48 -8.53
CA CYS A 72 5.08 10.65 -9.40
C CYS A 72 5.96 10.52 -10.66
N ASP A 73 7.02 9.71 -10.60
CA ASP A 73 7.97 9.55 -11.72
C ASP A 73 7.86 8.16 -12.39
N ASP A 74 7.30 7.18 -11.69
CA ASP A 74 7.29 5.77 -12.06
C ASP A 74 5.88 5.18 -12.08
N VAL A 75 5.66 4.23 -13.00
CA VAL A 75 4.48 3.38 -12.98
C VAL A 75 4.71 2.27 -11.95
N MET A 76 4.12 2.40 -10.77
CA MET A 76 4.38 1.50 -9.63
C MET A 76 4.16 0.01 -9.93
N SER A 77 3.21 -0.35 -10.81
CA SER A 77 2.95 -1.74 -11.20
C SER A 77 4.07 -2.37 -12.05
N GLN A 78 4.97 -1.57 -12.63
CA GLN A 78 6.19 -2.07 -13.28
C GLN A 78 7.29 -2.42 -12.26
N HIS A 79 7.11 -2.05 -11.00
CA HIS A 79 8.06 -2.33 -9.93
C HIS A 79 7.53 -3.31 -8.89
N LEU A 80 6.23 -3.26 -8.58
CA LEU A 80 5.60 -4.04 -7.52
C LEU A 80 4.33 -4.72 -8.04
N ALA A 81 4.25 -6.04 -7.89
CA ALA A 81 3.06 -6.83 -8.16
C ALA A 81 2.46 -7.36 -6.85
N PHE A 82 1.16 -7.18 -6.65
CA PHE A 82 0.46 -7.71 -5.48
C PHE A 82 -0.12 -9.08 -5.85
N ARG A 83 0.42 -10.16 -5.27
CA ARG A 83 -0.06 -11.53 -5.48
C ARG A 83 -0.47 -12.13 -4.14
N ASP A 84 -1.76 -12.43 -4.03
CA ASP A 84 -2.39 -12.85 -2.78
C ASP A 84 -2.06 -11.90 -1.61
N HIS A 85 -1.26 -12.38 -0.65
CA HIS A 85 -0.85 -11.65 0.53
C HIS A 85 0.62 -11.21 0.50
N ILE A 86 1.30 -11.45 -0.63
CA ILE A 86 2.71 -11.12 -0.86
C ILE A 86 2.81 -10.03 -1.94
N ILE A 87 3.85 -9.20 -1.84
CA ILE A 87 4.23 -8.23 -2.86
C ILE A 87 5.50 -8.75 -3.52
N GLU A 88 5.48 -8.98 -4.82
CA GLU A 88 6.63 -9.42 -5.60
C GLU A 88 7.27 -8.24 -6.32
N GLU A 89 8.59 -8.25 -6.42
CA GLU A 89 9.33 -7.31 -7.25
C GLU A 89 9.12 -7.61 -8.73
N GLN A 90 9.06 -6.57 -9.54
CA GLN A 90 9.09 -6.64 -11.01
C GLN A 90 10.31 -5.91 -11.59
N SER A 91 11.19 -5.44 -10.71
CA SER A 91 12.42 -4.70 -11.04
C SER A 91 13.35 -4.64 -9.84
N GLN A 92 14.61 -4.25 -10.06
CA GLN A 92 15.59 -4.01 -8.99
C GLN A 92 15.07 -2.99 -7.96
N ARG A 93 14.46 -1.89 -8.40
CA ARG A 93 13.91 -0.86 -7.50
C ARG A 93 12.72 -1.40 -6.70
N GLY A 94 11.95 -2.33 -7.27
CA GLY A 94 10.90 -3.06 -6.58
C GLY A 94 11.44 -3.89 -5.43
N LEU A 95 12.54 -4.62 -5.66
CA LEU A 95 13.23 -5.38 -4.62
C LEU A 95 13.70 -4.46 -3.49
N ILE A 96 14.36 -3.35 -3.84
CA ILE A 96 14.78 -2.33 -2.86
C ILE A 96 13.58 -1.81 -2.05
N ALA A 97 12.45 -1.55 -2.69
CA ALA A 97 11.25 -1.12 -1.97
C ALA A 97 10.72 -2.18 -1.01
N ILE A 98 10.66 -3.46 -1.43
CA ILE A 98 10.22 -4.56 -0.59
C ILE A 98 11.12 -4.73 0.63
N GLU A 99 12.44 -4.69 0.43
CA GLU A 99 13.43 -4.85 1.49
C GLU A 99 13.47 -3.65 2.43
N GLN A 100 13.64 -2.44 1.89
CA GLN A 100 13.79 -1.21 2.68
C GLN A 100 12.53 -0.90 3.50
N LEU A 101 11.34 -1.07 2.89
CA LEU A 101 10.07 -0.79 3.54
C LEU A 101 9.49 -2.03 4.25
N ARG A 102 10.18 -3.17 4.18
CA ARG A 102 9.77 -4.46 4.75
C ARG A 102 8.34 -4.82 4.38
N LEU A 103 8.00 -4.66 3.11
CA LEU A 103 6.61 -4.75 2.62
C LEU A 103 5.97 -6.14 2.85
N ASN A 104 6.80 -7.17 3.01
CA ASN A 104 6.40 -8.56 3.27
C ASN A 104 6.76 -9.06 4.68
N ASN A 105 6.90 -8.18 5.67
CA ASN A 105 6.96 -8.65 7.06
C ASN A 105 5.65 -9.33 7.50
N ASP A 106 5.71 -10.17 8.54
CA ASP A 106 4.59 -10.98 9.04
C ASP A 106 3.33 -10.15 9.33
N ASN A 107 3.50 -8.94 9.85
CA ASN A 107 2.38 -8.04 10.12
C ASN A 107 1.67 -7.58 8.84
N SER A 108 2.43 -7.32 7.77
CA SER A 108 1.89 -6.84 6.51
C SER A 108 1.31 -7.97 5.66
N THR A 109 1.96 -9.12 5.63
CA THR A 109 1.44 -10.32 4.96
C THR A 109 0.19 -10.82 5.68
N GLY A 110 0.21 -10.90 7.02
CA GLY A 110 -0.94 -11.27 7.82
C GLY A 110 -2.13 -10.32 7.67
N TYR A 111 -1.91 -9.00 7.57
CA TYR A 111 -2.98 -8.04 7.27
C TYR A 111 -3.61 -8.32 5.91
N ARG A 112 -2.81 -8.48 4.85
CA ARG A 112 -3.31 -8.75 3.50
C ARG A 112 -4.04 -10.10 3.43
N GLN A 113 -3.54 -11.11 4.14
CA GLN A 113 -4.16 -12.42 4.22
C GLN A 113 -5.55 -12.35 4.88
N ARG A 114 -5.69 -11.63 6.00
CA ARG A 114 -6.99 -11.42 6.66
C ARG A 114 -7.97 -10.68 5.75
N LEU A 115 -7.52 -9.59 5.12
CA LEU A 115 -8.33 -8.83 4.17
C LEU A 115 -8.82 -9.72 3.02
N HIS A 116 -7.95 -10.56 2.46
CA HIS A 116 -8.32 -11.51 1.41
C HIS A 116 -9.38 -12.51 1.90
N GLN A 117 -9.19 -13.10 3.08
CA GLN A 117 -10.15 -14.03 3.68
C GLN A 117 -11.51 -13.36 3.93
N ASP A 118 -11.53 -12.12 4.42
CA ASP A 118 -12.76 -11.39 4.68
C ASP A 118 -13.50 -11.06 3.38
N VAL A 119 -12.79 -10.68 2.32
CA VAL A 119 -13.37 -10.48 0.99
C VAL A 119 -13.98 -11.78 0.46
N LEU A 120 -13.29 -12.92 0.58
CA LEU A 120 -13.83 -14.21 0.15
C LEU A 120 -15.11 -14.57 0.93
N ARG A 121 -15.11 -14.42 2.25
CA ARG A 121 -16.30 -14.66 3.08
C ARG A 121 -17.49 -13.78 2.67
N LEU A 122 -17.23 -12.51 2.34
CA LEU A 122 -18.28 -11.59 1.87
C LEU A 122 -18.82 -12.01 0.50
N ILE A 123 -17.96 -12.45 -0.42
CA ILE A 123 -18.37 -12.98 -1.72
C ILE A 123 -19.29 -14.19 -1.54
N ASP A 124 -18.89 -15.16 -0.70
CA ASP A 124 -19.68 -16.36 -0.42
C ASP A 124 -21.05 -16.00 0.17
N ALA A 125 -21.08 -15.10 1.15
CA ALA A 125 -22.33 -14.62 1.76
C ALA A 125 -23.26 -13.94 0.73
N VAL A 126 -22.71 -13.14 -0.20
CA VAL A 126 -23.49 -12.51 -1.28
C VAL A 126 -24.05 -13.56 -2.24
N ILE A 127 -23.29 -14.60 -2.56
CA ILE A 127 -23.74 -15.71 -3.42
C ILE A 127 -24.90 -16.46 -2.75
N GLU A 128 -24.77 -16.79 -1.45
CA GLU A 128 -25.83 -17.46 -0.70
C GLU A 128 -27.13 -16.64 -0.64
N LEU A 129 -27.02 -15.33 -0.40
CA LEU A 129 -28.18 -14.43 -0.38
C LEU A 129 -28.88 -14.36 -1.74
N LYS A 130 -28.12 -14.35 -2.84
CA LYS A 130 -28.69 -14.39 -4.20
C LYS A 130 -29.42 -15.71 -4.47
N ASN A 131 -28.87 -16.84 -3.99
CA ASN A 131 -29.50 -18.15 -4.16
C ASN A 131 -30.80 -18.27 -3.37
N LYS A 132 -30.83 -17.81 -2.11
CA LYS A 132 -32.06 -17.79 -1.28
C LYS A 132 -33.17 -16.91 -1.86
N LYS A 133 -32.84 -15.79 -2.51
CA LYS A 133 -33.82 -14.93 -3.19
C LYS A 133 -34.41 -15.59 -4.45
N ARG A 134 -33.62 -16.37 -5.21
CA ARG A 134 -34.13 -17.10 -6.39
C ARG A 134 -35.07 -18.25 -6.03
N THR A 135 -34.82 -18.95 -4.92
CA THR A 135 -35.68 -20.05 -4.48
C THR A 135 -37.01 -19.57 -3.90
N SER A 136 -37.03 -18.39 -3.26
CA SER A 136 -38.26 -17.79 -2.70
C SER A 136 -39.16 -17.13 -3.75
N SER A 137 -38.64 -16.72 -4.91
CA SER A 137 -39.42 -16.14 -6.03
C SER A 137 -40.07 -17.16 -6.97
N ASN A 138 -39.78 -18.47 -6.82
CA ASN A 138 -40.32 -19.55 -7.67
C ASN A 138 -41.50 -20.32 -7.04
N CYS A 139 -42.00 -19.88 -5.88
CA CYS A 139 -43.13 -20.51 -5.17
C CYS A 139 -44.41 -19.63 -5.16
N GLY A 140 -44.54 -18.69 -6.10
CA GLY A 140 -45.71 -17.82 -6.27
C GLY A 140 -46.40 -18.03 -7.61
#